data_AF-A0A016X2Q0-F1
#
_entry.id   AF-A0A016X2Q0-F1
#
_cell.length_a   1.000
_cell.length_b   1.000
_cell.length_c   1.000
_cell.angle_alpha   90.00
_cell.angle_beta   90.00
_cell.angle_gamma   90.00
#
_symmetry.space_group_name_H-M   'P 1'
#
loop_
_entity.id
_entity.type
_entity.pdbx_description
1 polymer ?
#
loop_
_entity_poly.entity_id
_entity_poly.type
_entity_poly.pdbx_seq_one_letter_code
_entity_poly.pdbx_strand_id
1 'polypeptide(L)'
;MKSSECFMTCVYCNVSGKHYSDACPTVTRVADRISILRKEGRCEICVEKRRGVFCNRRFPCFYCKNSAHGDRQYSPHHASICTKPEEFTRSLQLRKEMNARITEYQRQLEQYGAGPSRD
;
A
#
# COMPACT_ATOMS: atom_id res chain seq x y z
N MET A 1 -6.11 -11.62 17.08
CA MET A 1 -6.04 -12.73 16.11
C MET A 1 -6.89 -13.87 16.64
N LYS A 2 -7.77 -14.44 15.82
CA LYS A 2 -8.57 -15.61 16.20
C LYS A 2 -7.66 -16.83 16.36
N SER A 3 -8.06 -17.81 17.16
CA SER A 3 -7.23 -18.97 17.53
C SER A 3 -6.70 -19.79 16.35
N SER A 4 -7.34 -19.71 15.18
CA SER A 4 -6.91 -20.35 13.93
C SER A 4 -5.89 -19.55 13.10
N GLU A 5 -5.69 -18.26 13.42
CA GLU A 5 -4.80 -17.35 12.68
C GLU A 5 -3.34 -17.42 13.17
N CYS A 6 -3.07 -18.05 14.32
CA CYS A 6 -1.71 -18.18 14.87
C CYS A 6 -0.80 -19.09 14.04
N PHE A 7 -1.37 -19.98 13.21
CA PHE A 7 -0.63 -20.86 12.31
C PHE A 7 -0.40 -20.27 10.93
N MET A 8 -1.03 -19.13 10.60
CA MET A 8 -0.85 -18.51 9.29
C MET A 8 0.58 -17.98 9.15
N THR A 9 1.25 -18.39 8.08
CA THR A 9 2.63 -18.00 7.79
C THR A 9 2.66 -16.91 6.74
N CYS A 10 3.35 -15.81 7.04
CA CYS A 10 3.54 -14.74 6.07
C CYS A 10 4.31 -15.26 4.86
N VAL A 11 3.78 -15.03 3.66
CA VAL A 11 4.35 -15.53 2.39
C VAL A 11 5.71 -14.89 2.07
N TYR A 12 6.05 -13.75 2.70
CA TYR A 12 7.24 -12.98 2.34
C TYR A 12 8.38 -13.11 3.34
N CYS A 13 8.08 -13.08 4.64
CA CYS A 13 9.10 -13.18 5.71
C CYS A 13 9.07 -14.51 6.47
N ASN A 14 8.13 -15.40 6.13
CA ASN A 14 7.97 -16.73 6.74
C ASN A 14 7.72 -16.74 8.27
N VAL A 15 7.38 -15.60 8.87
CA VAL A 15 6.96 -15.52 10.27
C VAL A 15 5.50 -15.98 10.41
N SER A 16 5.24 -16.90 11.33
CA SER A 16 3.89 -17.42 11.61
C SER A 16 3.19 -16.65 12.72
N GLY A 17 1.88 -16.42 12.57
CA GLY A 17 1.00 -15.96 13.64
C GLY A 17 1.23 -14.55 14.18
N LYS A 18 2.11 -13.75 13.54
CA LYS A 18 2.41 -12.37 13.97
C LYS A 18 1.68 -11.32 13.14
N HIS A 19 1.47 -11.57 11.86
CA HIS A 19 0.82 -10.64 10.94
C HIS A 19 0.25 -11.38 9.74
N TYR A 20 -0.71 -10.73 9.07
CA TYR A 20 -1.16 -11.13 7.74
C TYR A 20 -0.14 -10.70 6.68
N SER A 21 -0.02 -11.46 5.59
CA SER A 21 0.97 -11.20 4.53
C SER A 21 0.85 -9.79 3.93
N ASP A 22 -0.34 -9.20 3.87
CA ASP A 22 -0.54 -7.82 3.39
C ASP A 22 0.03 -6.74 4.32
N ALA A 23 0.14 -7.05 5.61
CA ALA A 23 0.73 -6.22 6.65
C ALA A 23 2.17 -6.62 7.02
N CYS A 24 2.91 -7.29 6.13
CA CYS A 24 4.29 -7.69 6.42
C CYS A 24 5.20 -6.47 6.69
N PRO A 25 5.83 -6.38 7.88
CA PRO A 25 6.69 -5.25 8.24
C PRO A 25 8.10 -5.35 7.63
N THR A 26 8.54 -6.55 7.27
CA THR A 26 9.88 -6.79 6.69
C THR A 26 9.90 -6.52 5.18
N VAL A 27 8.84 -6.91 4.47
CA VAL A 27 8.70 -6.71 3.02
C VAL A 27 7.52 -5.78 2.79
N THR A 28 7.81 -4.48 2.82
CA THR A 28 6.79 -3.42 2.78
C THR A 28 6.35 -3.08 1.37
N ARG A 29 7.27 -3.13 0.40
CA ARG A 29 7.00 -2.71 -0.98
C ARG A 29 6.35 -3.82 -1.81
N VAL A 30 5.30 -3.49 -2.54
CA VAL A 30 4.58 -4.37 -3.47
C VAL A 30 5.51 -4.89 -4.57
N ALA A 31 6.43 -4.06 -5.07
CA ALA A 31 7.42 -4.48 -6.05
C ALA A 31 8.30 -5.63 -5.53
N ASP A 32 8.78 -5.54 -4.29
CA ASP A 32 9.61 -6.56 -3.67
C ASP A 32 8.80 -7.84 -3.41
N ARG A 33 7.54 -7.70 -2.99
CA ARG A 33 6.61 -8.81 -2.83
C ARG A 33 6.40 -9.56 -4.14
N ILE A 34 6.17 -8.86 -5.24
CA ILE A 34 6.01 -9.47 -6.59
C ILE A 34 7.30 -10.19 -6.99
N SER A 35 8.47 -9.60 -6.75
CA SER A 35 9.77 -10.23 -7.03
C SER A 35 9.94 -11.55 -6.28
N ILE A 36 9.58 -11.59 -4.98
CA ILE A 36 9.60 -12.82 -4.18
C ILE A 36 8.65 -13.86 -4.77
N LEU A 37 7.42 -13.49 -5.12
CA LEU A 37 6.45 -14.43 -5.70
C LEU A 37 6.97 -15.06 -6.99
N ARG A 38 7.58 -14.26 -7.88
CA ARG A 38 8.21 -14.74 -9.11
C ARG A 38 9.35 -15.71 -8.82
N LYS A 39 10.26 -15.33 -7.93
CA LYS A 39 11.41 -16.15 -7.52
C LYS A 39 10.97 -17.50 -6.94
N GLU A 40 9.88 -17.52 -6.18
CA GLU A 40 9.34 -18.74 -5.56
C GLU A 40 8.34 -19.50 -6.44
N GLY A 41 8.08 -19.04 -7.68
CA GLY A 41 7.15 -19.68 -8.60
C GLY A 41 5.68 -19.61 -8.15
N ARG A 42 5.34 -18.66 -7.28
CA ARG A 42 3.98 -18.44 -6.75
C ARG A 42 3.12 -17.65 -7.74
N CYS A 43 1.81 -17.75 -7.56
CA CYS A 43 0.86 -17.01 -8.38
C CYS A 43 0.87 -15.50 -8.03
N GLU A 44 1.10 -14.63 -9.02
CA GLU A 44 1.02 -13.16 -8.89
C GLU A 44 -0.41 -12.61 -8.77
N ILE A 45 -1.41 -13.49 -8.59
CA ILE A 45 -2.80 -13.12 -8.34
C ILE A 45 -3.22 -13.55 -6.93
N CYS A 46 -3.00 -14.81 -6.57
CA CYS A 46 -3.46 -15.36 -5.29
C CYS A 46 -2.37 -15.64 -4.27
N VAL A 47 -1.09 -15.41 -4.57
CA VAL A 47 0.11 -15.64 -3.75
C VAL A 47 0.40 -17.09 -3.33
N GLU A 48 -0.50 -18.01 -3.67
CA GLU A 48 -0.32 -19.44 -3.41
C GLU A 48 0.72 -20.07 -4.32
N LYS A 49 1.37 -21.14 -3.82
CA LYS A 49 2.19 -22.03 -4.66
C LYS A 49 1.26 -22.72 -5.66
N ARG A 50 1.59 -22.62 -6.95
CA ARG A 50 0.75 -23.21 -8.01
C ARG A 50 0.72 -24.73 -7.86
N ARG A 51 -0.48 -25.31 -7.73
CA ARG A 51 -0.74 -26.76 -7.88
C ARG A 51 -1.32 -27.13 -9.26
N GLY A 52 -1.39 -26.18 -10.19
CA GLY A 52 -1.99 -26.35 -11.52
C GLY A 52 -1.75 -25.14 -12.44
N VAL A 53 -2.34 -25.18 -13.65
CA VAL A 53 -2.07 -24.22 -14.74
C VAL A 53 -2.78 -22.87 -14.57
N PHE A 54 -3.97 -22.85 -13.95
CA PHE A 54 -4.82 -21.66 -13.86
C PHE A 54 -5.06 -21.19 -12.42
N CYS A 55 -5.10 -19.87 -12.21
CA CYS A 55 -5.49 -19.27 -10.93
C CYS A 55 -7.01 -19.18 -10.83
N ASN A 56 -7.59 -19.74 -9.76
CA ASN A 56 -9.04 -19.74 -9.53
C ASN A 56 -9.52 -18.60 -8.61
N ARG A 57 -8.69 -17.58 -8.35
CA ARG A 57 -9.10 -16.45 -7.50
C ARG A 57 -10.15 -15.60 -8.22
N ARG A 58 -11.35 -15.55 -7.64
CA ARG A 58 -12.47 -14.75 -8.15
C ARG A 58 -12.85 -13.58 -7.23
N PHE A 59 -12.33 -13.56 -6.00
CA PHE A 59 -12.69 -12.56 -5.01
C PHE A 59 -11.97 -11.22 -5.25
N PRO A 60 -12.69 -10.09 -5.14
CA PRO A 60 -12.08 -8.78 -5.28
C PRO A 60 -11.07 -8.52 -4.15
N CYS A 61 -10.04 -7.75 -4.47
CA CYS A 61 -9.11 -7.24 -3.46
C CYS A 61 -9.86 -6.36 -2.43
N PHE A 62 -9.55 -6.53 -1.14
CA PHE A 62 -10.13 -5.76 -0.05
C PHE A 62 -9.98 -4.25 -0.25
N TYR A 63 -8.79 -3.78 -0.65
CA TYR A 63 -8.52 -2.36 -0.88
C TYR A 63 -9.22 -1.83 -2.14
N CYS A 64 -9.34 -2.66 -3.19
CA CYS A 64 -10.01 -2.23 -4.42
C CYS A 64 -11.52 -2.18 -4.27
N LYS A 65 -12.12 -3.11 -3.51
CA LYS A 65 -13.55 -3.09 -3.19
C LYS A 65 -13.97 -1.81 -2.48
N ASN A 66 -13.12 -1.30 -1.59
CA ASN A 66 -13.46 -0.21 -0.67
C ASN A 66 -13.03 1.18 -1.18
N SER A 67 -12.53 1.31 -2.40
CA SER A 67 -12.17 2.62 -2.93
C SER A 67 -13.40 3.42 -3.36
N ALA A 68 -13.54 4.65 -2.83
CA ALA A 68 -14.65 5.56 -3.08
C ALA A 68 -14.77 6.03 -4.55
N HIS A 69 -13.72 5.86 -5.34
CA HIS A 69 -13.76 6.10 -6.78
C HIS A 69 -14.31 4.85 -7.45
N GLY A 70 -15.54 4.94 -7.96
CA GLY A 70 -16.31 3.88 -8.64
C GLY A 70 -15.74 3.41 -9.97
N ASP A 71 -14.43 3.42 -10.12
CA ASP A 71 -13.68 2.62 -11.08
C ASP A 71 -14.00 1.14 -10.78
N ARG A 72 -14.89 0.58 -11.60
CA ARG A 72 -15.35 -0.81 -11.54
C ARG A 72 -14.34 -1.79 -12.16
N GLN A 73 -13.08 -1.42 -12.36
CA GLN A 73 -12.06 -2.34 -12.84
C GLN A 73 -11.56 -3.19 -11.66
N TYR A 74 -12.42 -4.13 -11.25
CA TYR A 74 -12.09 -5.16 -10.28
C TYR A 74 -10.99 -6.07 -10.85
N SER A 75 -9.73 -5.76 -10.56
CA SER A 75 -8.65 -6.70 -10.79
C SER A 75 -8.67 -7.76 -9.67
N PRO A 76 -8.89 -9.06 -9.98
CA PRO A 76 -8.76 -10.11 -8.99
C PRO A 76 -7.28 -10.22 -8.61
N HIS A 77 -6.94 -9.81 -7.39
CA HIS A 77 -5.60 -9.98 -6.81
C HIS A 77 -5.69 -10.09 -5.28
N HIS A 78 -4.63 -10.61 -4.67
CA HIS A 78 -4.49 -10.73 -3.23
C HIS A 78 -4.18 -9.36 -2.63
N ALA A 79 -4.74 -9.04 -1.46
CA ALA A 79 -4.57 -7.73 -0.81
C ALA A 79 -3.08 -7.36 -0.62
N SER A 80 -2.24 -8.36 -0.41
CA SER A 80 -0.80 -8.17 -0.18
C SER A 80 0.01 -7.70 -1.38
N ILE A 81 -0.55 -7.69 -2.59
CA ILE A 81 0.09 -7.18 -3.81
C ILE A 81 -0.68 -5.98 -4.39
N CYS A 82 -1.62 -5.41 -3.63
CA CYS A 82 -2.34 -4.22 -4.03
C CYS A 82 -1.48 -2.97 -3.83
N THR A 83 -1.41 -2.08 -4.83
CA THR A 83 -0.67 -0.82 -4.74
C THR A 83 -1.41 0.28 -4.00
N LYS A 84 -2.74 0.18 -3.83
CA LYS A 84 -3.57 1.23 -3.20
C LYS A 84 -3.09 1.68 -1.82
N PRO A 85 -2.68 0.80 -0.88
CA PRO A 85 -2.12 1.24 0.40
C PRO A 85 -0.86 2.11 0.26
N GLU A 86 0.04 1.76 -0.66
CA GLU A 86 1.25 2.56 -0.91
C GLU A 86 0.92 3.89 -1.58
N GLU A 87 0.04 3.88 -2.57
CA GLU A 87 -0.44 5.09 -3.26
C GLU A 87 -1.12 6.05 -2.28
N PHE A 88 -1.90 5.51 -1.33
CA PHE A 88 -2.52 6.29 -0.27
C PHE A 88 -1.47 6.93 0.64
N THR A 89 -0.50 6.16 1.15
CA THR A 89 0.60 6.69 1.97
C THR A 89 1.40 7.76 1.22
N ARG A 90 1.74 7.52 -0.05
CA ARG A 90 2.44 8.49 -0.90
C ARG A 90 1.63 9.78 -1.06
N SER A 91 0.33 9.66 -1.34
CA SER A 91 -0.57 10.81 -1.49
C SER A 91 -0.74 11.60 -0.19
N LEU A 92 -0.66 10.93 0.97
CA LEU A 92 -0.65 11.62 2.27
C LEU A 92 0.66 12.36 2.52
N GLN A 93 1.81 11.75 2.20
CA GLN A 93 3.12 12.38 2.33
C GLN A 93 3.22 13.63 1.44
N LEU A 94 2.84 13.52 0.17
CA LEU A 94 2.82 14.66 -0.76
C LEU A 94 1.93 15.80 -0.26
N ARG A 95 0.75 15.48 0.29
CA ARG A 95 -0.14 16.49 0.89
C ARG A 95 0.49 17.19 2.08
N LYS A 96 1.17 16.45 2.95
CA LYS A 96 1.89 17.04 4.11
C LYS A 96 3.01 17.97 3.66
N GLU A 97 3.81 17.54 2.69
CA GLU A 97 4.90 18.35 2.14
C GLU A 97 4.39 19.62 1.46
N MET A 98 3.32 19.49 0.66
CA MET A 98 2.68 20.63 0.02
C MET A 98 2.15 21.63 1.05
N ASN A 99 1.47 21.16 2.10
CA ASN A 99 0.97 22.02 3.17
C ASN A 99 2.10 22.74 3.91
N ALA A 100 3.20 22.04 4.21
CA ALA A 100 4.36 22.65 4.84
C ALA A 100 4.97 23.78 3.97
N ARG A 101 5.02 23.58 2.64
CA ARG A 101 5.46 24.62 1.71
C ARG A 101 4.52 25.81 1.67
N ILE A 102 3.20 25.57 1.65
CA ILE A 102 2.18 26.63 1.69
C ILE A 102 2.36 27.47 2.95
N THR A 103 2.49 26.84 4.12
CA THR A 103 2.71 27.54 5.39
C THR A 103 4.00 28.38 5.38
N GLU A 104 5.08 27.85 4.83
CA GLU A 104 6.34 28.60 4.72
C GLU A 104 6.21 29.82 3.79
N TYR A 105 5.56 29.66 2.63
CA TYR A 105 5.33 30.80 1.73
C TYR A 105 4.42 31.86 2.35
N GLN A 106 3.38 31.46 3.10
CA GLN A 106 2.52 32.38 3.83
C GLN A 106 3.33 33.22 4.83
N ARG A 107 4.21 32.58 5.61
CA ARG A 107 5.11 33.25 6.56
C ARG A 107 6.05 34.25 5.87
N GLN A 108 6.60 33.89 4.71
CA GLN A 108 7.46 34.80 3.95
C GLN A 108 6.69 36.02 3.46
N LEU A 109 5.48 35.83 2.91
CA LEU A 109 4.64 36.93 2.44
C LEU A 109 4.27 37.90 3.57
N GLU A 110 3.98 37.40 4.77
CA GLU A 110 3.76 38.23 5.96
C GLU A 110 4.99 39.08 6.30
N GLN A 111 6.20 38.51 6.22
CA GLN A 111 7.44 39.24 6.46
C GLN A 111 7.72 40.32 5.42
N TYR A 112 7.43 40.07 4.14
CA TYR A 112 7.57 41.08 3.08
C TYR A 112 6.48 42.16 3.17
N GLY A 113 5.25 41.79 3.54
CA GLY A 113 4.14 42.73 3.74
C GLY A 113 4.31 43.61 4.99
N ALA A 114 5.11 43.18 5.96
CA ALA A 114 5.49 43.93 7.16
C ALA A 114 6.80 44.74 7.00
N GLY A 115 7.37 44.81 5.79
CA GLY A 115 8.53 45.65 5.50
C GLY A 115 8.24 47.14 5.72
N PRO A 116 9.25 47.97 6.06
CA PRO A 116 9.03 49.36 6.44
C PRO A 116 8.33 50.12 5.30
N SER A 117 7.25 50.81 5.65
CA SER A 117 6.61 51.81 4.79
C SER A 117 7.69 52.74 4.26
N ARG A 118 7.78 52.88 2.94
CA ARG A 118 8.67 53.87 2.32
C ARG A 118 8.00 55.22 2.49
N ASP A 119 8.41 55.94 3.54
CA ASP A 119 8.14 57.38 3.72
C ASP A 119 8.83 58.21 2.61
#